data_AF-A0A2N2R1D8-F1
#
_entry.id   AF-A0A2N2R1D8-F1
#
_cell.length_a   1.000
_cell.length_b   1.000
_cell.length_c   1.000
_cell.angle_alpha   90.00
_cell.angle_beta   90.00
_cell.angle_gamma   90.00
#
_symmetry.space_group_name_H-M   'P 1'
#
loop_
_entity.id
_entity.type
_entity.pdbx_description
1 polymer ?
#
loop_
_entity_poly.entity_id
_entity_poly.type
_entity_poly.pdbx_seq_one_letter_code
_entity_poly.pdbx_strand_id
1 'polypeptide(L)'
;GGFDHSDKENDVKATIMFPNDKVPLAEQAGCWAACHQDSKGMPGAKDKTKYVTAGALDLVQWASSGKSVDGYVADKRHMDGGKAGASAEGAKAGDTYTVTFTRKLTGNAVLAPGKAVPFGIAIHADHAAGRFHHVSFGHTIGLGADGDVKAAKQ
;
A
#
# COMPACT_ATOMS: atom_id res chain seq x y z
N GLY A 1 -3.35 -3.49 19.23
CA GLY A 1 -4.60 -2.98 19.82
C GLY A 1 -4.88 -1.57 19.36
N GLY A 2 -5.26 -1.36 18.10
CA GLY A 2 -5.62 -0.04 17.57
C GLY A 2 -6.84 0.56 18.27
N PHE A 3 -6.89 1.88 18.45
CA PHE A 3 -8.01 2.60 19.10
C PHE A 3 -9.34 2.53 18.30
N ASP A 4 -9.28 2.10 17.04
CA ASP A 4 -10.42 2.03 16.11
C ASP A 4 -10.78 0.57 15.84
N HIS A 5 -12.01 0.18 16.18
CA HIS A 5 -12.60 -1.14 15.96
C HIS A 5 -13.88 -1.06 15.10
N SER A 6 -13.99 -0.06 14.23
CA SER A 6 -15.22 0.19 13.47
C SER A 6 -15.41 -0.72 12.24
N ASP A 7 -14.39 -1.42 11.77
CA ASP A 7 -14.47 -2.38 10.66
C ASP A 7 -14.88 -3.78 11.15
N LYS A 8 -16.18 -3.96 11.36
CA LYS A 8 -16.74 -5.23 11.86
C LYS A 8 -16.59 -6.38 10.87
N GLU A 9 -16.38 -6.11 9.58
CA GLU A 9 -16.28 -7.13 8.54
C GLU A 9 -14.86 -7.70 8.42
N ASN A 10 -13.84 -6.92 8.79
CA ASN A 10 -12.45 -7.27 8.55
C ASN A 10 -11.63 -7.15 9.82
N ASP A 11 -11.07 -8.26 10.28
CA ASP A 11 -10.05 -8.28 11.34
C ASP A 11 -8.76 -7.61 10.84
N VAL A 12 -8.36 -7.92 9.61
CA VAL A 12 -7.14 -7.40 8.99
C VAL A 12 -7.40 -6.88 7.58
N LYS A 13 -6.75 -5.77 7.23
CA LYS A 13 -6.55 -5.33 5.84
C LYS A 13 -5.07 -5.09 5.59
N ALA A 14 -4.53 -5.76 4.58
CA ALA A 14 -3.14 -5.63 4.15
C ALA A 14 -3.09 -4.88 2.83
N THR A 15 -2.21 -3.89 2.71
CA THR A 15 -2.07 -3.07 1.51
C THR A 15 -0.61 -2.96 1.11
N ILE A 16 -0.31 -3.16 -0.17
CA ILE A 16 0.99 -2.83 -0.76
C ILE A 16 0.83 -1.64 -1.69
N MET A 17 1.81 -0.73 -1.69
CA MET A 17 1.81 0.41 -2.60
C MET A 17 3.15 0.59 -3.28
N PHE A 18 3.12 1.04 -4.53
CA PHE A 18 4.28 1.28 -5.38
C PHE A 18 4.25 2.72 -5.89
N PRO A 19 5.10 3.62 -5.39
CA PRO A 19 5.25 4.96 -5.95
C PRO A 19 5.94 4.92 -7.32
N ASN A 20 5.57 5.85 -8.19
CA ASN A 20 6.35 6.16 -9.38
C ASN A 20 7.47 7.17 -9.08
N ASP A 21 8.35 7.35 -10.07
CA ASP A 21 9.56 8.19 -10.02
C ASP A 21 9.27 9.68 -9.77
N LYS A 22 8.01 10.12 -9.88
CA LYS A 22 7.59 11.49 -9.64
C LYS A 22 7.14 11.74 -8.20
N VAL A 23 6.98 10.71 -7.38
CA VAL A 23 6.60 10.86 -5.97
C VAL A 23 7.81 11.33 -5.17
N PRO A 24 7.78 12.52 -4.55
CA PRO A 24 8.90 13.03 -3.77
C PRO A 24 9.19 12.13 -2.57
N LEU A 25 10.48 11.90 -2.30
CA LEU A 25 10.93 11.07 -1.18
C LEU A 25 10.37 9.64 -1.17
N ALA A 26 9.98 9.11 -2.33
CA ALA A 26 9.40 7.77 -2.44
C ALA A 26 10.27 6.67 -1.81
N GLU A 27 11.59 6.77 -1.98
CA GLU A 27 12.56 5.80 -1.45
C GLU A 27 12.72 5.90 0.07
N GLN A 28 12.60 7.11 0.65
CA GLN A 28 12.79 7.32 2.09
C GLN A 28 11.49 7.13 2.88
N ALA A 29 10.41 7.69 2.37
CA ALA A 29 9.13 7.77 3.06
C ALA A 29 8.16 6.65 2.66
N GLY A 30 8.40 5.93 1.55
CA GLY A 30 7.52 4.85 1.09
C GLY A 30 6.04 5.28 1.05
N CYS A 31 5.16 4.43 1.62
CA CYS A 31 3.73 4.72 1.74
C CYS A 31 3.40 5.86 2.72
N TRP A 32 4.34 6.23 3.61
CA TRP A 32 4.13 7.28 4.60
C TRP A 32 3.92 8.64 3.91
N ALA A 33 4.70 8.94 2.87
CA ALA A 33 4.55 10.18 2.10
C ALA A 33 3.16 10.35 1.48
N ALA A 34 2.51 9.24 1.11
CA ALA A 34 1.18 9.27 0.53
C ALA A 34 0.07 9.57 1.57
N CYS A 35 0.32 9.37 2.86
CA CYS A 35 -0.75 9.25 3.86
C CYS A 35 -0.53 10.00 5.18
N HIS A 36 0.68 10.42 5.56
CA HIS A 36 0.96 10.95 6.91
C HIS A 36 1.33 12.43 7.00
N GLN A 37 1.62 13.10 5.87
CA GLN A 37 1.63 14.57 5.88
C GLN A 37 0.17 15.06 5.84
N ASP A 38 -0.31 15.59 6.96
CA ASP A 38 -1.58 16.30 7.09
C ASP A 38 -2.88 15.48 6.86
N SER A 39 -2.91 14.18 7.18
CA SER A 39 -4.14 13.37 7.06
C SER A 39 -5.31 13.97 7.85
N LYS A 40 -6.49 14.04 7.22
CA LYS A 40 -7.77 14.42 7.84
C LYS A 40 -7.93 13.78 9.23
N GLY A 41 -8.08 14.62 10.26
CA GLY A 41 -8.25 14.19 11.66
C GLY A 41 -6.96 14.03 12.48
N MET A 42 -5.78 14.36 11.94
CA MET A 42 -4.57 14.56 12.75
C MET A 42 -4.61 15.90 13.51
N PRO A 43 -4.04 16.00 14.72
CA PRO A 43 -3.91 17.27 15.43
C PRO A 43 -3.17 18.30 14.55
N GLY A 44 -3.81 19.42 14.23
CA GLY A 44 -3.26 20.47 13.37
C GLY A 44 -3.41 20.25 11.86
N ALA A 45 -4.03 19.17 11.41
CA ALA A 45 -4.34 18.99 10.00
C ALA A 45 -5.46 19.95 9.56
N LYS A 46 -5.21 20.70 8.48
CA LYS A 46 -6.29 21.29 7.65
C LYS A 46 -7.12 20.13 7.07
N ASP A 47 -8.30 20.37 6.49
CA ASP A 47 -9.12 19.34 5.79
C ASP A 47 -8.41 18.78 4.54
N LYS A 48 -7.19 18.27 4.73
CA LYS A 48 -6.34 17.66 3.74
C LYS A 48 -6.55 16.16 3.79
N THR A 49 -6.65 15.62 2.60
CA THR A 49 -6.92 14.23 2.33
C THR A 49 -5.61 13.54 1.94
N LYS A 50 -5.55 12.20 1.99
CA LYS A 50 -4.31 11.39 1.94
C LYS A 50 -3.71 11.31 0.52
N TYR A 51 -2.96 12.33 0.09
CA TYR A 51 -2.56 12.53 -1.31
C TYR A 51 -1.09 12.89 -1.49
N VAL A 52 -0.55 12.66 -2.69
CA VAL A 52 0.80 13.11 -3.06
C VAL A 52 0.74 14.40 -3.88
N THR A 53 1.74 15.27 -3.68
CA THR A 53 1.83 16.55 -4.40
C THR A 53 2.29 16.40 -5.85
N ALA A 54 2.96 15.29 -6.17
CA ALA A 54 3.38 14.92 -7.52
C ALA A 54 3.43 13.40 -7.67
N GLY A 55 3.21 12.93 -8.90
CA GLY A 55 3.25 11.50 -9.23
C GLY A 55 2.01 10.75 -8.75
N ALA A 56 2.16 9.43 -8.62
CA ALA A 56 1.11 8.54 -8.13
C ALA A 56 1.72 7.28 -7.51
N LEU A 57 0.98 6.67 -6.59
CA LEU A 57 1.26 5.34 -6.06
C LEU A 57 0.18 4.37 -6.53
N ASP A 58 0.57 3.26 -7.17
CA ASP A 58 -0.34 2.13 -7.29
C ASP A 58 -0.63 1.56 -5.90
N LEU A 59 -1.85 1.10 -5.66
CA LEU A 59 -2.30 0.55 -4.39
C LEU A 59 -3.03 -0.77 -4.65
N VAL A 60 -2.64 -1.82 -3.93
CA VAL A 60 -3.37 -3.09 -3.92
C VAL A 60 -3.72 -3.41 -2.47
N GLN A 61 -5.01 -3.56 -2.18
CA GLN A 61 -5.49 -3.87 -0.84
C GLN A 61 -6.22 -5.21 -0.82
N TRP A 62 -5.89 -6.02 0.16
CA TRP A 62 -6.63 -7.21 0.55
C TRP A 62 -7.31 -6.96 1.90
N ALA A 63 -8.52 -7.48 2.05
CA ALA A 63 -9.28 -7.45 3.29
C ALA A 63 -9.65 -8.88 3.71
N SER A 64 -9.65 -9.16 5.03
CA SER A 64 -9.88 -10.52 5.54
C SER A 64 -11.27 -11.08 5.24
N SER A 65 -12.22 -10.26 4.81
CA SER A 65 -13.49 -10.70 4.21
C SER A 65 -13.35 -11.34 2.82
N GLY A 66 -12.14 -11.39 2.26
CA GLY A 66 -11.85 -11.91 0.91
C GLY A 66 -11.91 -10.85 -0.20
N LYS A 67 -12.21 -9.59 0.13
CA LYS A 67 -12.27 -8.50 -0.85
C LYS A 67 -10.86 -8.08 -1.28
N SER A 68 -10.71 -7.79 -2.57
CA SER A 68 -9.50 -7.25 -3.17
C SER A 68 -9.79 -5.95 -3.92
N VAL A 69 -8.88 -4.99 -3.83
CA VAL A 69 -8.96 -3.69 -4.50
C VAL A 69 -7.66 -3.42 -5.25
N ASP A 70 -7.78 -3.09 -6.54
CA ASP A 70 -6.78 -2.38 -7.33
C ASP A 70 -7.13 -0.90 -7.38
N GLY A 71 -6.19 -0.05 -7.00
CA GLY A 71 -6.40 1.38 -6.84
C GLY A 71 -5.12 2.17 -7.01
N TYR A 72 -5.19 3.47 -6.73
CA TYR A 72 -4.03 4.33 -6.71
C TYR A 72 -4.26 5.57 -5.84
N VAL A 73 -3.16 6.22 -5.45
CA VAL A 73 -3.14 7.50 -4.74
C VAL A 73 -2.40 8.52 -5.60
N ALA A 74 -3.06 9.62 -5.94
CA ALA A 74 -2.49 10.77 -6.66
C ALA A 74 -2.94 12.05 -5.95
N ASP A 75 -3.58 12.97 -6.67
CA ASP A 75 -4.33 14.11 -6.13
C ASP A 75 -5.53 13.68 -5.31
N LYS A 76 -6.03 12.45 -5.53
CA LYS A 76 -6.97 11.76 -4.65
C LYS A 76 -6.67 10.27 -4.50
N ARG A 77 -7.33 9.62 -3.53
CA ARG A 77 -7.30 8.16 -3.39
C ARG A 77 -8.44 7.55 -4.20
N HIS A 78 -8.09 6.63 -5.07
CA HIS A 78 -9.00 5.87 -5.93
C HIS A 78 -8.99 4.41 -5.51
N MET A 79 -10.18 3.85 -5.23
CA MET A 79 -10.36 2.46 -4.79
C MET A 79 -11.21 1.63 -5.76
N ASP A 80 -11.71 2.24 -6.83
CA ASP A 80 -12.63 1.60 -7.79
C ASP A 80 -11.92 1.25 -9.11
N GLY A 81 -10.59 1.08 -9.06
CA GLY A 81 -9.77 0.72 -10.22
C GLY A 81 -8.36 1.31 -10.19
N GLY A 82 -7.40 0.53 -10.70
CA GLY A 82 -6.01 0.91 -10.90
C GLY A 82 -5.51 0.55 -12.29
N LYS A 83 -4.30 1.00 -12.62
CA LYS A 83 -3.65 0.66 -13.90
C LYS A 83 -2.77 -0.58 -13.79
N ALA A 84 -2.57 -1.08 -12.57
CA ALA A 84 -1.72 -2.24 -12.30
C ALA A 84 -2.40 -3.57 -12.68
N GLY A 85 -3.74 -3.58 -12.82
CA GLY A 85 -4.49 -4.81 -13.07
C GLY A 85 -4.28 -5.80 -11.94
N ALA A 86 -4.27 -5.29 -10.71
CA ALA A 86 -3.83 -6.01 -9.54
C ALA A 86 -4.96 -6.78 -8.86
N SER A 87 -4.58 -7.84 -8.15
CA SER A 87 -5.46 -8.61 -7.29
C SER A 87 -4.69 -9.07 -6.06
N ALA A 88 -5.43 -9.49 -5.04
CA ALA A 88 -4.86 -10.05 -3.85
C ALA A 88 -5.80 -11.09 -3.24
N GLU A 89 -5.22 -12.17 -2.77
CA GLU A 89 -5.92 -13.24 -2.06
C GLU A 89 -5.16 -13.56 -0.78
N GLY A 90 -5.86 -14.09 0.22
CA GLY A 90 -5.23 -14.39 1.48
C GLY A 90 -6.03 -15.38 2.30
N ALA A 91 -5.31 -16.11 3.14
CA ALA A 91 -5.86 -17.12 4.03
C ALA A 91 -5.24 -17.01 5.42
N LYS A 92 -5.99 -17.45 6.43
CA LYS A 92 -5.53 -17.54 7.81
C LYS A 92 -5.22 -18.99 8.16
N ALA A 93 -4.04 -19.24 8.72
CA ALA A 93 -3.66 -20.52 9.31
C ALA A 93 -3.16 -20.26 10.74
N GLY A 94 -3.91 -20.75 11.74
CA GLY A 94 -3.69 -20.38 13.13
C GLY A 94 -3.77 -18.87 13.31
N ASP A 95 -2.70 -18.27 13.83
CA ASP A 95 -2.61 -16.81 14.07
C ASP A 95 -1.95 -16.04 12.91
N THR A 96 -1.63 -16.71 11.81
CA THR A 96 -0.91 -16.10 10.68
C THR A 96 -1.83 -15.90 9.48
N TYR A 97 -1.85 -14.66 8.96
CA TYR A 97 -2.40 -14.37 7.64
C TYR A 97 -1.29 -14.43 6.59
N THR A 98 -1.50 -15.20 5.52
CA THR A 98 -0.65 -15.17 4.32
C THR A 98 -1.44 -14.51 3.20
N VAL A 99 -0.85 -13.49 2.57
CA VAL A 99 -1.50 -12.72 1.50
C VAL A 99 -0.60 -12.73 0.27
N THR A 100 -1.16 -13.15 -0.86
CA THR A 100 -0.52 -13.13 -2.17
C THR A 100 -1.05 -11.93 -2.94
N PHE A 101 -0.15 -11.02 -3.33
CA PHE A 101 -0.48 -9.89 -4.21
C PHE A 101 0.02 -10.18 -5.62
N THR A 102 -0.84 -9.98 -6.61
CA THR A 102 -0.53 -10.15 -8.02
C THR A 102 -0.77 -8.82 -8.73
N ARG A 103 0.20 -8.36 -9.54
CA ARG A 103 0.04 -7.19 -10.41
C ARG A 103 0.84 -7.33 -11.67
N LYS A 104 0.45 -6.62 -12.74
CA LYS A 104 1.30 -6.44 -13.92
C LYS A 104 2.53 -5.61 -13.55
N LEU A 105 3.61 -5.73 -14.31
CA LEU A 105 4.77 -4.85 -14.13
C LEU A 105 4.47 -3.39 -14.53
N THR A 106 3.51 -3.20 -15.43
CA THR A 106 2.98 -1.89 -15.82
C THR A 106 1.94 -1.38 -14.82
N GLY A 107 1.80 -0.06 -14.71
CA GLY A 107 0.82 0.60 -13.83
C GLY A 107 1.07 2.10 -13.82
N ASN A 108 0.61 2.83 -12.79
CA ASN A 108 1.14 4.17 -12.56
C ASN A 108 2.61 4.12 -12.14
N ALA A 109 2.99 3.05 -11.41
CA ALA A 109 4.38 2.68 -11.16
C ALA A 109 4.82 1.55 -12.10
N VAL A 110 5.96 1.76 -12.76
CA VAL A 110 6.56 0.78 -13.67
C VAL A 110 7.62 -0.03 -12.92
N LEU A 111 7.37 -1.32 -12.78
CA LEU A 111 8.27 -2.28 -12.16
C LEU A 111 9.20 -2.86 -13.23
N ALA A 112 10.24 -2.09 -13.57
CA ALA A 112 11.19 -2.48 -14.61
C ALA A 112 12.12 -3.61 -14.13
N PRO A 113 12.27 -4.71 -14.89
CA PRO A 113 13.29 -5.72 -14.62
C PRO A 113 14.70 -5.11 -14.57
N GLY A 114 15.56 -5.68 -13.73
CA GLY A 114 16.92 -5.20 -13.48
C GLY A 114 16.99 -3.95 -12.61
N LYS A 115 15.89 -3.52 -11.99
CA LYS A 115 15.86 -2.37 -11.08
C LYS A 115 15.33 -2.75 -9.70
N ALA A 116 15.83 -2.04 -8.70
CA ALA A 116 15.19 -1.93 -7.39
C ALA A 116 14.02 -0.97 -7.51
N VAL A 117 12.86 -1.34 -6.97
CA VAL A 117 11.65 -0.52 -7.02
C VAL A 117 11.19 -0.23 -5.60
N PRO A 118 10.96 1.04 -5.24
CA PRO A 118 10.41 1.37 -3.94
C PRO A 118 9.00 0.80 -3.78
N PHE A 119 8.70 0.30 -2.60
CA PHE A 119 7.36 -0.10 -2.20
C PHE A 119 7.18 0.11 -0.70
N GLY A 120 5.93 0.05 -0.26
CA GLY A 120 5.65 -0.03 1.17
C GLY A 120 4.39 -0.79 1.47
N ILE A 121 4.23 -1.08 2.76
CA ILE A 121 3.15 -1.91 3.29
C ILE A 121 2.36 -1.11 4.31
N ALA A 122 1.04 -1.24 4.31
CA ALA A 122 0.17 -0.74 5.35
C ALA A 122 -0.75 -1.86 5.87
N ILE A 123 -0.73 -2.08 7.19
CA ILE A 123 -1.53 -3.09 7.87
C ILE A 123 -2.51 -2.43 8.83
N HIS A 124 -3.80 -2.55 8.52
CA HIS A 124 -4.87 -2.26 9.46
C HIS A 124 -5.20 -3.58 10.15
N ALA A 125 -5.05 -3.62 11.47
CA ALA A 125 -5.35 -4.79 12.30
C ALA A 125 -6.36 -4.40 13.38
N ASP A 126 -6.86 -5.38 14.13
CA ASP A 126 -7.84 -5.19 15.19
C ASP A 126 -9.11 -4.47 14.70
N HIS A 127 -9.66 -4.81 13.54
CA HIS A 127 -10.88 -4.17 13.04
C HIS A 127 -10.77 -2.66 12.76
N ALA A 128 -9.57 -2.15 12.47
CA ALA A 128 -9.36 -0.76 12.11
C ALA A 128 -9.93 -0.42 10.72
N ALA A 129 -10.84 0.56 10.65
CA ALA A 129 -11.47 0.95 9.38
C ALA A 129 -10.55 1.77 8.49
N GLY A 130 -9.70 2.64 9.06
CA GLY A 130 -8.76 3.41 8.25
C GLY A 130 -7.77 4.30 9.00
N ARG A 131 -8.03 4.61 10.28
CA ARG A 131 -7.02 5.20 11.18
C ARG A 131 -6.32 4.08 11.94
N PHE A 132 -5.19 4.40 12.58
CA PHE A 132 -4.46 3.47 13.43
C PHE A 132 -4.03 2.19 12.69
N HIS A 133 -3.08 2.36 11.79
CA HIS A 133 -2.48 1.26 11.04
C HIS A 133 -0.96 1.34 11.15
N HIS A 134 -0.32 0.19 10.97
CA HIS A 134 1.13 0.11 10.89
C HIS A 134 1.54 0.35 9.44
N VAL A 135 2.59 1.13 9.25
CA VAL A 135 3.18 1.39 7.93
C VAL A 135 4.64 0.98 7.95
N SER A 136 5.12 0.46 6.83
CA SER A 136 6.56 0.36 6.61
C SER A 136 7.14 1.74 6.26
N PHE A 137 8.40 1.94 6.62
CA PHE A 137 9.22 2.95 5.94
C PHE A 137 9.72 2.37 4.61
N GLY A 138 10.47 3.17 3.85
CA GLY A 138 10.89 2.81 2.49
C GLY A 138 11.57 1.44 2.43
N HIS A 139 11.02 0.56 1.60
CA HIS A 139 11.63 -0.70 1.21
C HIS A 139 11.81 -0.73 -0.30
N THR A 140 12.74 -1.56 -0.76
CA THR A 140 12.97 -1.82 -2.17
C THR A 140 12.75 -3.29 -2.49
N ILE A 141 12.06 -3.55 -3.62
CA ILE A 141 11.99 -4.88 -4.21
C ILE A 141 12.88 -4.92 -5.45
N GLY A 142 13.89 -5.78 -5.43
CA GLY A 142 14.82 -6.00 -6.54
C GLY A 142 14.27 -7.01 -7.52
N LEU A 143 13.97 -6.59 -8.76
CA LEU A 143 13.44 -7.45 -9.82
C LEU A 143 14.59 -8.00 -10.67
N GLY A 144 15.26 -9.05 -10.22
CA GLY A 144 16.54 -9.47 -10.82
C GLY A 144 17.67 -8.47 -10.59
N ALA A 145 17.56 -7.67 -9.53
CA ALA A 145 18.56 -6.75 -9.00
C ALA A 145 18.59 -6.87 -7.47
N ASP A 146 19.56 -6.22 -6.81
CA ASP A 146 19.55 -6.11 -5.36
C ASP A 146 18.43 -5.20 -4.86
N GLY A 147 17.97 -5.46 -3.65
CA GLY A 147 16.94 -4.73 -2.92
C GLY A 147 16.73 -5.38 -1.55
N ASP A 148 16.00 -4.71 -0.66
CA ASP A 148 15.66 -5.25 0.68
C ASP A 148 14.90 -6.57 0.56
N VAL A 149 14.01 -6.65 -0.44
CA VAL A 149 13.33 -7.86 -0.86
C VAL A 149 13.85 -8.26 -2.24
N LYS A 150 14.34 -9.48 -2.39
CA LYS A 150 14.81 -10.01 -3.69
C LYS A 150 13.71 -10.83 -4.35
N ALA A 151 13.23 -10.40 -5.50
CA ALA A 151 12.30 -11.15 -6.30
C ALA A 151 13.04 -12.05 -7.29
N ALA A 152 12.84 -13.36 -7.18
CA ALA A 152 13.25 -14.32 -8.19
C ALA A 152 12.09 -14.54 -9.18
N LYS A 153 12.41 -14.87 -10.43
CA LYS A 153 11.39 -15.41 -11.36
C LYS A 153 10.85 -16.71 -10.75
N GLN A 154 9.53 -16.80 -10.65
CA GLN A 154 8.84 -18.06 -10.34
C GLN A 154 8.89 -19.00 -11.53
#